data_AF-A0A954P2P6-F1
#
_entry.id   AF-A0A954P2P6-F1
#
_cell.length_a   1.000
_cell.length_b   1.000
_cell.length_c   1.000
_cell.angle_alpha   90.00
_cell.angle_beta   90.00
_cell.angle_gamma   90.00
#
_symmetry.space_group_name_H-M   'P 1'
#
loop_
_entity.id
_entity.type
_entity.pdbx_description
1 polymer ?
#
loop_
_entity_poly.entity_id
_entity_poly.type
_entity_poly.pdbx_seq_one_letter_code
_entity_poly.pdbx_strand_id
1 'polypeptide(L)' 'MGEAAAHEFHRSQAAPALMAAMEDLARKTGSSLAELEGITMGEAYSRASAAYEELPDFWVVWADWNNLPEEPRPMGDL' A
#
# COMPACT_ATOMS: atom_id res chain seq x y z
N MET A 1 -10.99 -10.37 6.38
CA MET A 1 -10.44 -9.28 5.53
C MET A 1 -11.18 -8.02 5.89
N GLY A 2 -10.50 -6.98 6.37
CA GLY A 2 -11.13 -5.71 6.72
C GLY A 2 -11.68 -5.01 5.48
N GLU A 3 -12.86 -4.40 5.58
CA GLU A 3 -13.58 -3.73 4.49
C GLU A 3 -12.73 -2.69 3.74
N ALA A 4 -11.74 -2.10 4.42
CA ALA A 4 -10.84 -1.13 3.84
C ALA A 4 -9.86 -1.68 2.80
N ALA A 5 -9.51 -2.96 2.86
CA ALA A 5 -8.63 -3.58 1.87
C ALA A 5 -9.33 -3.73 0.51
N ALA A 6 -10.67 -3.72 0.47
CA ALA A 6 -11.46 -3.80 -0.74
C ALA A 6 -11.75 -2.44 -1.39
N HIS A 7 -11.44 -1.32 -0.73
CA HIS A 7 -11.64 -0.01 -1.32
C HIS A 7 -10.69 0.19 -2.50
N GLU A 8 -11.27 0.55 -3.64
CA GLU A 8 -10.54 0.85 -4.87
C GLU A 8 -9.91 2.25 -4.78
N PHE A 9 -8.68 2.36 -5.28
CA PHE A 9 -8.03 3.65 -5.41
C PHE A 9 -8.63 4.43 -6.58
N HIS A 10 -9.26 5.56 -6.25
CA HIS A 10 -9.73 6.54 -7.21
C HIS A 10 -9.06 7.89 -7.00
N ARG A 11 -8.34 8.38 -8.01
CA ARG A 11 -7.57 9.63 -7.96
C ARG A 11 -8.43 10.83 -7.56
N SER A 12 -9.67 10.87 -8.01
CA SER A 12 -10.62 11.94 -7.72
C SER A 12 -11.13 11.97 -6.27
N GLN A 13 -10.99 10.87 -5.53
CA GLN A 13 -11.49 10.72 -4.16
C GLN A 13 -10.35 10.51 -3.15
N ALA A 14 -9.13 10.33 -3.62
CA ALA A 14 -7.98 10.07 -2.79
C ALA A 14 -7.58 11.32 -1.98
N ALA A 15 -7.38 11.12 -0.68
CA ALA A 15 -6.78 12.14 0.16
C ALA A 15 -5.35 12.46 -0.32
N PRO A 16 -4.83 13.68 -0.07
CA PRO A 16 -3.48 14.06 -0.51
C PRO A 16 -2.37 13.10 -0.06
N ALA A 17 -2.48 12.56 1.15
CA ALA A 17 -1.53 11.56 1.67
C ALA A 17 -1.57 10.24 0.89
N LEU A 18 -2.78 9.77 0.52
CA LEU A 18 -2.94 8.56 -0.29
C LEU A 18 -2.43 8.78 -1.72
N MET A 19 -2.72 9.95 -2.32
CA MET A 19 -2.17 10.31 -3.63
C MET A 19 -0.64 10.27 -3.63
N ALA A 20 0.00 10.90 -2.65
CA ALA A 20 1.45 10.90 -2.53
C ALA A 20 2.04 9.49 -2.35
N ALA A 21 1.40 8.64 -1.54
CA ALA A 21 1.82 7.25 -1.36
C ALA A 21 1.67 6.41 -2.64
N MET A 22 0.59 6.62 -3.40
CA MET A 22 0.36 5.93 -4.67
C MET A 22 1.28 6.42 -5.78
N GLU A 23 1.62 7.72 -5.80
CA GLU A 23 2.64 8.28 -6.70
C GLU A 23 4.02 7.71 -6.40
N ASP A 24 4.37 7.59 -5.12
CA ASP A 24 5.63 6.99 -4.73
C ASP A 24 5.71 5.52 -5.12
N LEU A 25 4.65 4.76 -4.83
CA LEU A 25 4.52 3.36 -5.22
C LEU A 25 4.67 3.20 -6.73
N ALA A 26 3.97 4.02 -7.52
CA ALA A 26 4.06 4.02 -8.98
C ALA A 26 5.51 4.21 -9.45
N ARG A 27 6.21 5.22 -8.91
CA ARG A 27 7.63 5.45 -9.23
C ARG A 27 8.51 4.28 -8.85
N LYS A 28 8.28 3.66 -7.68
CA LYS A 28 9.08 2.54 -7.18
C LYS A 28 8.89 1.27 -8.01
N THR A 29 7.66 0.97 -8.42
CA THR A 29 7.34 -0.22 -9.22
C THR A 29 7.52 -0.03 -10.72
N GLY A 30 7.82 1.20 -11.16
CA GLY A 30 7.87 1.55 -12.58
C GLY A 30 6.49 1.57 -13.25
N SER A 31 5.42 1.65 -12.47
CA SER A 31 4.04 1.77 -12.95
C SER A 31 3.64 3.24 -13.04
N SER A 32 2.57 3.53 -13.77
CA SER A 32 1.92 4.83 -13.78
C SER A 32 0.76 4.87 -12.78
N LEU A 33 0.41 6.07 -12.30
CA LEU A 33 -0.80 6.26 -11.49
C LEU A 33 -2.08 5.77 -12.20
N ALA A 34 -2.12 5.82 -13.53
CA ALA A 34 -3.25 5.33 -14.31
C ALA A 34 -3.38 3.80 -14.24
N GLU A 35 -2.26 3.08 -14.15
CA GLU A 35 -2.25 1.62 -13.96
C GLU A 35 -2.58 1.19 -12.53
N LEU A 36 -2.43 2.10 -11.56
CA LEU A 36 -2.84 1.87 -10.20
C LEU A 36 -4.30 2.29 -9.95
N GLU A 37 -4.95 3.01 -10.86
CA GLU A 37 -6.35 3.41 -10.70
C GLU A 37 -7.28 2.19 -10.80
N GLY A 38 -8.20 2.06 -9.83
CA GLY A 38 -9.12 0.93 -9.72
C GLY A 38 -8.53 -0.32 -9.05
N ILE A 39 -7.24 -0.34 -8.69
CA ILE A 39 -6.74 -1.42 -7.83
C ILE A 39 -7.22 -1.22 -6.41
N THR A 40 -7.40 -2.31 -5.68
CA THR A 40 -7.77 -2.25 -4.27
C THR A 40 -6.59 -1.79 -3.41
N MET A 41 -6.89 -1.14 -2.28
CA MET A 41 -5.87 -0.73 -1.31
C MET A 41 -5.06 -1.92 -0.78
N GLY A 42 -5.66 -3.10 -0.65
CA GLY A 42 -4.93 -4.32 -0.29
C GLY A 42 -3.94 -4.76 -1.37
N GLU A 43 -4.28 -4.59 -2.65
CA GLU A 43 -3.35 -4.87 -3.74
C GLU A 43 -2.23 -3.83 -3.82
N ALA A 44 -2.55 -2.55 -3.61
CA ALA A 44 -1.55 -1.49 -3.52
C ALA A 44 -0.56 -1.75 -2.37
N TYR A 45 -1.06 -2.16 -1.21
CA TYR A 45 -0.22 -2.56 -0.08
C TYR A 45 0.66 -3.77 -0.40
N SER A 46 0.11 -4.82 -1.04
CA SER A 46 0.88 -5.99 -1.46
C SER A 46 2.03 -5.62 -2.41
N ARG A 47 1.78 -4.71 -3.37
CA ARG A 47 2.80 -4.18 -4.27
C ARG A 47 3.86 -3.37 -3.51
N ALA A 48 3.46 -2.57 -2.52
CA ALA A 48 4.38 -1.84 -1.66
C ALA A 48 5.26 -2.80 -0.84
N SER A 49 4.68 -3.80 -0.17
CA SER A 49 5.43 -4.78 0.61
C SER A 49 6.41 -5.61 -0.21
N ALA A 50 6.15 -5.79 -1.52
CA ALA A 50 7.07 -6.48 -2.43
C ALA A 50 8.16 -5.57 -3.01
N ALA A 51 7.90 -4.26 -3.14
CA ALA A 51 8.80 -3.32 -3.82
C ALA A 51 9.75 -2.57 -2.86
N TYR A 52 9.39 -2.47 -1.59
CA TYR A 52 10.17 -1.77 -0.57
C TYR A 52 10.77 -2.77 0.42
N GLU A 53 12.07 -2.64 0.68
CA GLU A 53 12.74 -3.38 1.76
C GLU A 53 12.25 -2.88 3.13
N GLU A 54 12.01 -1.58 3.24
CA GLU A 54 11.36 -0.91 4.38
C GLU A 54 10.10 -0.18 3.90
N LEU A 55 8.93 -0.59 4.38
CA LEU A 55 7.64 0.00 4.01
C LEU A 55 7.57 1.47 4.45
N PRO A 56 7.15 2.39 3.57
CA PRO A 56 6.89 3.78 3.95
C PRO A 56 5.86 3.90 5.07
N ASP A 57 5.99 4.93 5.92
CA ASP A 57 5.13 5.17 7.09
C ASP A 57 3.63 5.10 6.77
N PHE A 58 3.24 5.63 5.60
CA PHE A 58 1.85 5.58 5.15
C PHE A 58 1.30 4.15 5.12
N TRP A 59 2.05 3.20 4.55
CA TRP A 59 1.62 1.82 4.40
C TRP A 59 1.65 1.06 5.73
N VAL A 60 2.59 1.40 6.61
CA VAL A 60 2.66 0.86 7.98
C VAL A 60 1.43 1.29 8.78
N VAL A 61 1.14 2.59 8.81
CA VAL A 61 -0.04 3.14 9.52
C VAL A 61 -1.34 2.65 8.90
N TRP A 62 -1.40 2.57 7.57
CA TRP A 62 -2.57 2.03 6.89
C TRP A 62 -2.79 0.55 7.24
N ALA A 63 -1.75 -0.28 7.33
CA ALA A 63 -1.89 -1.67 7.72
C ALA A 63 -2.36 -1.82 9.19
N ASP A 64 -1.77 -1.04 10.10
CA ASP A 64 -2.13 -0.98 11.52
C ASP A 64 -3.62 -0.64 11.73
N TRP A 65 -4.09 0.43 11.08
CA TRP A 65 -5.50 0.85 11.18
C TRP A 65 -6.48 -0.19 10.63
N ASN A 66 -6.04 -0.98 9.66
CA ASN A 66 -6.91 -1.94 8.97
C ASN A 66 -6.81 -3.36 9.53
N ASN A 67 -6.08 -3.56 10.64
CA ASN A 67 -5.86 -4.87 11.28
C ASN A 67 -5.59 -5.97 10.24
N LEU A 68 -4.87 -5.62 9.17
CA LEU A 68 -4.27 -6.65 8.35
C LEU A 68 -3.21 -7.30 9.25
N PRO A 69 -3.14 -8.64 9.31
CA PRO A 69 -2.12 -9.27 10.11
C PRO A 69 -0.79 -8.63 9.70
N GLU A 70 -0.16 -7.94 10.65
CA GLU A 70 1.25 -7.63 10.50
C GLU A 70 1.94 -8.98 10.24
N GLU A 71 2.92 -8.99 9.34
CA GLU A 71 4.00 -9.99 9.26
C GLU A 71 3.91 -11.07 8.13
N PRO A 72 5.09 -11.54 7.64
CA PRO A 72 6.15 -12.11 8.47
C PRO A 72 7.27 -11.10 8.80
N ARG A 73 7.55 -10.83 10.08
CA ARG A 73 8.91 -10.50 10.51
C ARG A 73 9.85 -11.52 9.86
N PRO A 74 11.01 -11.10 9.33
CA PRO A 74 12.02 -12.09 9.01
C PRO A 74 12.31 -12.87 10.32
N MET A 75 12.28 -14.20 10.25
CA MET A 75 12.94 -15.03 11.26
C MET A 75 14.41 -14.64 11.25
N GLY A 76 14.76 -13.61 12.02
CA GLY A 76 16.13 -13.33 12.42
C GLY A 76 16.49 -14.34 13.50
N ASP A 77 17.02 -15.47 13.05
CA ASP A 77 17.78 -16.40 13.86
C ASP A 77 18.86 -15.63 14.63
N LEU A 78 18.80 -15.63 15.97
CA LEU A 78 19.92 -15.36 16.89
C LEU A 78 19.60 -15.89 18.30
#